data_AF-A0A419FSC0-F1
#
_entry.id   AF-A0A419FSC0-F1
#
_cell.length_a   1.000
_cell.length_b   1.000
_cell.length_c   1.000
_cell.angle_alpha   90.00
_cell.angle_beta   90.00
_cell.angle_gamma   90.00
#
_symmetry.space_group_name_H-M   'P 1'
#
loop_
_entity.id
_entity.type
_entity.pdbx_description
1 polymer ?
#
loop_
_entity_poly.entity_id
_entity_poly.type
_entity_poly.pdbx_seq_one_letter_code
_entity_poly.pdbx_strand_id
1 'polypeptide(L)'
;MAEFMILPPLVIGVILGIVELSFVHADERGMSWLTHGLHAIPVMFIFIFISMNITWALSLANLHNTLWISIGVRALIGIIAMVKIGSAAAIAGRVGEKKFHVLIIGLLVIAAPYIWDYLLKGLVGKYLPF
;
A
#
# COMPACT_ATOMS: atom_id res chain seq x y z
N MET A 1 -0.07 -22.40 10.07
CA MET A 1 -0.87 -22.14 8.85
C MET A 1 -0.70 -20.67 8.54
N ALA A 2 -0.33 -20.29 7.31
CA ALA A 2 -0.25 -18.88 6.96
C ALA A 2 -1.68 -18.33 6.90
N GLU A 3 -2.00 -17.43 7.83
CA GLU A 3 -3.34 -16.89 7.94
C GLU A 3 -3.59 -15.92 6.79
N PHE A 4 -4.57 -16.23 5.96
CA PHE A 4 -5.04 -15.33 4.93
C PHE A 4 -5.83 -14.21 5.60
N MET A 5 -5.28 -13.01 5.56
CA MET A 5 -5.78 -11.84 6.28
C MET A 5 -6.59 -10.96 5.33
N ILE A 6 -7.88 -10.77 5.63
CA ILE A 6 -8.76 -9.87 4.88
C ILE A 6 -8.90 -8.52 5.59
N LEU A 7 -9.18 -8.54 6.89
CA LEU A 7 -9.45 -7.32 7.65
C LEU A 7 -8.22 -6.41 7.81
N PRO A 8 -7.02 -6.93 8.16
CA PRO A 8 -5.83 -6.09 8.31
C PRO A 8 -5.46 -5.27 7.05
N PRO A 9 -5.41 -5.85 5.83
CA PRO A 9 -5.19 -5.07 4.62
C PRO A 9 -6.26 -4.02 4.35
N LEU A 10 -7.53 -4.27 4.70
CA LEU A 10 -8.58 -3.28 4.51
C LEU A 10 -8.39 -2.07 5.43
N VAL A 11 -8.08 -2.30 6.70
CA VAL A 11 -7.85 -1.22 7.68
C VAL A 11 -6.63 -0.41 7.28
N ILE A 12 -5.49 -1.06 6.99
CA ILE A 12 -4.28 -0.38 6.53
C ILE A 12 -4.54 0.33 5.20
N GLY A 13 -5.29 -0.29 4.28
CA GLY A 13 -5.69 0.29 3.01
C GLY A 13 -6.49 1.60 3.16
N VAL A 14 -7.44 1.66 4.10
CA VAL A 14 -8.19 2.89 4.38
C VAL A 14 -7.26 3.97 4.94
N ILE A 15 -6.40 3.62 5.91
CA ILE A 15 -5.47 4.57 6.54
C ILE A 15 -4.51 5.15 5.50
N LEU A 16 -3.85 4.29 4.73
CA LEU A 16 -2.94 4.72 3.68
C LEU A 16 -3.69 5.42 2.54
N GLY A 17 -4.95 5.05 2.26
CA GLY A 17 -5.89 5.76 1.39
C GLY A 17 -6.04 7.24 1.74
N ILE A 18 -6.26 7.53 3.01
CA ILE A 18 -6.38 8.90 3.52
C ILE A 18 -5.05 9.64 3.44
N VAL A 19 -3.95 8.97 3.78
CA VAL A 19 -2.59 9.54 3.69
C VAL A 19 -2.28 9.93 2.24
N GLU A 20 -2.55 9.03 1.29
CA GLU A 20 -2.37 9.27 -0.14
C GLU A 20 -3.22 10.44 -0.64
N LEU A 21 -4.51 10.45 -0.32
CA LEU A 21 -5.39 11.58 -0.67
C LEU A 21 -4.87 12.92 -0.13
N SER A 22 -4.28 12.92 1.06
CA SER A 22 -3.71 14.12 1.67
C SER A 22 -2.47 14.60 0.90
N PHE A 23 -1.60 13.68 0.47
CA PHE A 23 -0.45 14.02 -0.36
C PHE A 23 -0.85 14.50 -1.75
N VAL A 24 -1.74 13.78 -2.44
CA VAL A 24 -2.24 14.17 -3.76
C VAL A 24 -2.98 15.51 -3.69
N HIS A 25 -3.75 15.77 -2.63
CA HIS A 25 -4.35 17.09 -2.40
C HIS A 25 -3.30 18.20 -2.31
N ALA A 26 -2.22 17.97 -1.55
CA ALA A 26 -1.16 18.95 -1.35
C ALA A 26 -0.35 19.20 -2.63
N ASP A 27 -0.15 18.16 -3.44
CA ASP A 27 0.67 18.22 -4.66
C ASP A 27 -0.10 18.72 -5.87
N GLU A 28 -1.41 18.42 -5.94
CA GLU A 28 -2.26 18.74 -7.08
C GLU A 28 -3.39 19.72 -6.77
N ARG A 29 -3.21 20.58 -5.76
CA ARG A 29 -4.25 21.54 -5.37
C ARG A 29 -4.71 22.38 -6.56
N GLY A 30 -5.99 22.30 -6.89
CA GLY A 30 -6.58 22.99 -8.06
C GLY A 30 -6.49 22.23 -9.38
N MET A 31 -5.94 21.02 -9.42
CA MET A 31 -5.72 20.21 -10.63
C MET A 31 -6.50 18.88 -10.62
N SER A 32 -7.78 18.89 -10.23
CA SER A 32 -8.62 17.66 -10.18
C SER A 32 -7.99 16.51 -9.36
N TRP A 33 -7.30 16.88 -8.28
CA TRP A 33 -6.58 15.98 -7.37
C TRP A 33 -7.46 14.86 -6.83
N LEU A 34 -8.75 15.14 -6.58
CA LEU A 34 -9.65 14.17 -5.96
C LEU A 34 -9.89 12.96 -6.87
N THR A 35 -10.14 13.17 -8.16
CA THR A 35 -10.32 12.07 -9.12
C THR A 35 -9.03 11.25 -9.27
N HIS A 36 -7.87 11.90 -9.24
CA HIS A 36 -6.58 11.21 -9.30
C HIS A 36 -6.34 10.37 -8.05
N GLY A 37 -6.45 10.96 -6.87
CA GLY A 37 -6.28 10.24 -5.62
C GLY A 37 -7.28 9.10 -5.44
N LEU A 38 -8.55 9.29 -5.82
CA LEU A 38 -9.55 8.21 -5.81
C LEU A 38 -9.19 7.03 -6.74
N HIS A 39 -8.49 7.30 -7.85
CA HIS A 39 -8.01 6.23 -8.74
C HIS A 39 -6.80 5.48 -8.17
N ALA A 40 -5.96 6.15 -7.38
CA ALA A 40 -4.81 5.55 -6.72
C ALA A 40 -5.21 4.61 -5.56
N ILE A 41 -6.34 4.89 -4.89
CA ILE A 41 -6.79 4.12 -3.71
C ILE A 41 -6.95 2.62 -4.02
N PRO A 42 -7.77 2.17 -5.00
CA PRO A 42 -7.92 0.74 -5.26
C PRO A 42 -6.61 0.04 -5.59
N VAL A 43 -5.72 0.72 -6.33
CA VAL A 43 -4.39 0.21 -6.69
C VAL A 43 -3.54 0.00 -5.44
N MET A 44 -3.56 0.95 -4.52
CA MET A 44 -2.87 0.83 -3.24
C MET A 44 -3.42 -0.31 -2.38
N PHE A 45 -4.74 -0.50 -2.32
CA PHE A 45 -5.34 -1.64 -1.62
C PHE A 45 -4.81 -2.98 -2.14
N ILE A 46 -4.67 -3.13 -3.46
CA ILE A 46 -4.11 -4.33 -4.08
C ILE A 46 -2.67 -4.57 -3.58
N PHE A 47 -1.83 -3.54 -3.59
CA PHE A 47 -0.43 -3.70 -3.15
C PHE A 47 -0.30 -4.00 -1.66
N ILE A 48 -1.08 -3.35 -0.81
CA ILE A 48 -1.13 -3.61 0.64
C ILE A 48 -1.60 -5.06 0.88
N PHE A 49 -2.64 -5.48 0.16
CA PHE A 49 -3.18 -6.83 0.27
C PHE A 49 -2.12 -7.90 -0.03
N ILE A 50 -1.39 -7.75 -1.14
CA ILE A 50 -0.32 -8.68 -1.51
C ILE A 50 0.83 -8.63 -0.50
N SER A 51 1.23 -7.43 -0.05
CA SER A 51 2.31 -7.22 0.94
C SER A 51 2.04 -7.94 2.27
N MET A 52 0.79 -7.84 2.76
CA MET A 52 0.33 -8.47 3.99
C MET A 52 0.05 -9.97 3.84
N ASN A 53 -0.42 -10.41 2.66
CA ASN A 53 -0.70 -11.81 2.35
C ASN A 53 0.42 -12.47 1.53
N ILE A 54 1.67 -12.15 1.82
CA ILE A 54 2.82 -12.56 1.00
C ILE A 54 2.93 -14.08 0.83
N THR A 55 2.62 -14.85 1.87
CA THR A 55 2.65 -16.32 1.80
C THR A 55 1.60 -16.85 0.82
N TRP A 56 0.39 -16.29 0.86
CA TRP A 56 -0.66 -16.64 -0.09
C TRP A 56 -0.27 -16.21 -1.51
N ALA A 57 0.24 -15.00 -1.70
CA ALA A 57 0.66 -14.51 -3.01
C ALA A 57 1.76 -15.39 -3.64
N LEU A 58 2.74 -15.82 -2.84
CA LEU A 58 3.80 -16.74 -3.28
C LEU A 58 3.27 -18.14 -3.60
N SER A 59 2.26 -18.62 -2.87
CA SER A 59 1.67 -19.93 -3.11
C SER A 59 1.00 -20.03 -4.49
N LEU A 60 0.48 -18.92 -5.03
CA LEU A 60 -0.09 -18.87 -6.38
C LEU A 60 0.95 -19.17 -7.48
N ALA A 61 2.23 -18.89 -7.20
CA ALA A 61 3.35 -19.18 -8.08
C ALA A 61 4.11 -20.46 -7.68
N ASN A 62 3.56 -21.24 -6.74
CA ASN A 62 4.19 -22.43 -6.16
C ASN A 62 5.60 -22.14 -5.57
N LEU A 63 5.80 -20.94 -5.02
CA LEU A 63 7.04 -20.52 -4.39
C LEU A 63 6.97 -20.71 -2.87
N HIS A 64 8.06 -21.21 -2.28
CA HIS A 64 8.18 -21.30 -0.84
C HIS A 64 8.44 -19.93 -0.21
N ASN A 65 7.71 -19.64 0.87
CA ASN A 65 7.94 -18.42 1.63
C ASN A 65 9.13 -18.59 2.59
N THR A 66 10.21 -17.86 2.34
CA THR A 66 11.33 -17.69 3.26
C THR A 66 11.45 -16.22 3.64
N LEU A 67 12.12 -15.90 4.76
CA LEU A 67 12.29 -14.52 5.20
C LEU A 67 12.84 -13.62 4.09
N TRP A 68 13.90 -14.03 3.40
CA TRP A 68 14.52 -13.25 2.33
C TRP A 68 13.63 -13.09 1.10
N ILE A 69 12.90 -14.13 0.71
CA ILE A 69 11.92 -14.05 -0.39
C ILE A 69 10.80 -13.10 0.00
N SER A 70 10.27 -13.18 1.22
CA SER A 70 9.21 -12.29 1.69
C SER A 70 9.63 -10.83 1.67
N ILE A 71 10.84 -10.53 2.14
CA ILE A 71 11.40 -9.17 2.14
C ILE A 71 11.62 -8.69 0.70
N GLY A 72 12.24 -9.51 -0.15
CA GLY A 72 12.51 -9.16 -1.55
C GLY A 72 11.23 -8.89 -2.34
N VAL A 73 10.21 -9.72 -2.16
CA VAL A 73 8.93 -9.58 -2.88
C VAL A 73 8.14 -8.39 -2.34
N ARG A 74 8.16 -8.13 -1.02
CA ARG A 74 7.57 -6.90 -0.46
C ARG A 74 8.26 -5.65 -0.99
N ALA A 75 9.60 -5.65 -1.03
CA ALA A 75 10.35 -4.54 -1.61
C ALA A 75 10.00 -4.33 -3.09
N LEU A 76 9.91 -5.40 -3.87
CA LEU A 76 9.49 -5.35 -5.28
C LEU A 76 8.07 -4.78 -5.42
N ILE A 77 7.12 -5.25 -4.61
CA ILE A 77 5.74 -4.74 -4.58
C ILE A 77 5.72 -3.25 -4.24
N GLY A 78 6.49 -2.82 -3.24
CA GLY A 78 6.62 -1.41 -2.89
C GLY A 78 7.18 -0.57 -4.04
N ILE A 79 8.20 -1.07 -4.75
CA ILE A 79 8.76 -0.41 -5.93
C ILE A 79 7.73 -0.31 -7.06
N ILE A 80 6.99 -1.38 -7.34
CA ILE A 80 5.93 -1.37 -8.35
C ILE A 80 4.83 -0.39 -7.95
N ALA A 81 4.46 -0.32 -6.67
CA ALA A 81 3.51 0.66 -6.15
C ALA A 81 4.00 2.09 -6.38
N MET A 82 5.26 2.39 -6.06
CA MET A 82 5.88 3.68 -6.34
C MET A 82 5.80 4.05 -7.82
N VAL A 83 6.18 3.13 -8.70
CA VAL A 83 6.15 3.37 -10.15
C VAL A 83 4.71 3.61 -10.61
N LYS A 84 3.74 2.83 -10.12
CA LYS A 84 2.34 2.97 -10.55
C LYS A 84 1.72 4.28 -10.10
N ILE A 85 1.90 4.65 -8.84
CA ILE A 85 1.41 5.92 -8.28
C ILE A 85 2.08 7.08 -9.03
N GLY A 86 3.41 7.09 -9.11
CA GLY A 86 4.17 8.12 -9.83
C GLY A 86 3.92 8.20 -11.34
N SER A 87 3.49 7.11 -11.97
CA SER A 87 3.14 7.10 -13.40
C SER A 87 1.77 7.72 -13.69
N ALA A 88 0.86 7.75 -12.71
CA ALA A 88 -0.48 8.28 -12.89
C ALA A 88 -0.45 9.79 -13.19
N ALA A 89 0.42 10.57 -12.53
CA ALA A 89 0.60 11.98 -12.87
C ALA A 89 1.25 12.20 -14.23
N ALA A 90 2.21 11.37 -14.62
CA ALA A 90 2.91 11.49 -15.90
C ALA A 90 1.95 11.29 -17.09
N ILE A 91 1.04 10.32 -17.01
CA ILE A 91 0.03 10.04 -18.05
C ILE A 91 -1.07 11.11 -18.06
N ALA A 92 -1.42 11.65 -16.89
CA ALA A 92 -2.43 12.70 -16.78
C ALA A 92 -1.94 14.09 -17.24
N GLY A 93 -0.67 14.23 -17.66
CA GLY A 93 -0.05 15.51 -17.99
C GLY A 93 0.04 16.46 -16.79
N ARG A 94 -0.07 15.93 -15.57
CA ARG A 94 -0.10 16.71 -14.33
C ARG A 94 1.30 16.80 -13.76
N VAL A 95 1.92 17.96 -13.90
CA VAL A 95 3.25 18.25 -13.36
C VAL A 95 3.10 18.72 -11.90
N GLY A 96 2.50 17.89 -11.04
CA GLY A 96 2.26 18.20 -9.62
C GLY A 96 2.86 17.20 -8.63
N GLU A 97 2.93 15.92 -9.01
CA GLU A 97 3.25 14.82 -8.11
C GLU A 97 4.72 14.83 -7.64
N LYS A 98 4.95 14.96 -6.33
CA LYS A 98 6.30 14.94 -5.76
C LYS A 98 6.77 13.51 -5.55
N LYS A 99 7.93 13.19 -6.12
CA LYS A 99 8.64 11.91 -5.93
C LYS A 99 8.84 11.53 -4.45
N PHE A 100 8.89 12.51 -3.54
CA PHE A 100 9.03 12.26 -2.12
C PHE A 100 7.78 11.62 -1.49
N HIS A 101 6.56 12.03 -1.87
CA HIS A 101 5.37 11.37 -1.35
C HIS A 101 5.29 9.94 -1.87
N VAL A 102 5.63 9.73 -3.15
CA VAL A 102 5.56 8.42 -3.80
C VAL A 102 6.48 7.44 -3.07
N LEU A 103 7.68 7.91 -2.73
CA LEU A 103 8.63 7.17 -1.90
C LEU A 103 8.05 6.80 -0.53
N ILE A 104 7.42 7.76 0.16
CA ILE A 104 6.79 7.50 1.47
C ILE A 104 5.73 6.41 1.34
N ILE A 105 4.84 6.50 0.34
CA ILE A 105 3.77 5.52 0.15
C ILE A 105 4.33 4.15 -0.17
N GLY A 106 5.34 4.06 -1.04
CA GLY A 106 6.05 2.82 -1.33
C GLY A 106 6.64 2.17 -0.07
N LEU A 107 7.30 2.96 0.78
CA LEU A 107 7.83 2.48 2.06
C LEU A 107 6.73 2.04 3.01
N LEU A 108 5.60 2.76 3.07
CA LEU A 108 4.45 2.38 3.90
C LEU A 108 3.78 1.09 3.43
N VAL A 109 3.74 0.83 2.11
CA VAL A 109 3.26 -0.46 1.55
C VAL A 109 4.18 -1.62 1.95
N ILE A 110 5.51 -1.42 1.91
CA ILE A 110 6.49 -2.42 2.37
C ILE A 110 6.32 -2.66 3.87
N ALA A 111 6.11 -1.58 4.63
CA ALA A 111 6.00 -1.61 6.08
C ALA A 111 4.61 -2.04 6.58
N ALA A 112 3.59 -2.10 5.73
CA ALA A 112 2.19 -2.39 6.08
C ALA A 112 2.00 -3.59 7.03
N PRO A 113 2.63 -4.76 6.82
CA PRO A 113 2.50 -5.89 7.72
C PRO A 113 3.02 -5.57 9.13
N TYR A 114 4.15 -4.87 9.20
CA TYR A 114 4.78 -4.50 10.47
C TYR A 114 4.03 -3.36 11.17
N ILE A 115 3.47 -2.41 10.42
CA ILE A 115 2.59 -1.37 10.96
C ILE A 115 1.37 -2.04 11.61
N TRP A 116 0.79 -3.04 10.95
CA TRP A 116 -0.30 -3.79 11.55
C TRP A 116 0.13 -4.50 12.83
N ASP A 117 1.15 -5.36 12.75
CA ASP A 117 1.54 -6.24 13.86
C ASP A 117 2.03 -5.48 15.09
N TYR A 118 2.80 -4.41 14.90
CA TYR A 118 3.46 -3.68 16.00
C TYR A 118 2.73 -2.42 16.46
N LEU A 119 1.90 -1.80 15.62
CA LEU A 119 1.23 -0.54 15.97
C LEU A 119 -0.28 -0.75 16.14
N LEU A 120 -0.97 -1.23 15.11
CA LEU A 120 -2.44 -1.19 15.09
C LEU A 120 -3.08 -2.38 15.81
N LYS A 121 -2.53 -3.58 15.70
CA LYS A 121 -3.12 -4.79 16.29
C LYS A 121 -3.35 -4.65 17.79
N GLY A 122 -2.46 -3.98 18.52
CA GLY A 122 -2.64 -3.71 19.95
C GLY A 122 -3.68 -2.63 20.27
N LEU A 123 -3.88 -1.66 19.36
CA LEU A 123 -4.76 -0.51 19.56
C LEU A 123 -6.21 -0.82 19.20
N VAL A 124 -6.43 -1.39 18.01
CA VAL A 124 -7.76 -1.82 17.54
C VAL A 124 -8.08 -3.27 17.93
N GLY A 125 -7.10 -3.97 18.51
CA GLY A 125 -7.14 -5.26 19.23
C GLY A 125 -8.48 -5.63 19.85
N LYS A 126 -9.02 -4.68 20.60
CA LYS A 126 -10.15 -4.87 21.51
C LYS A 126 -11.51 -4.61 20.84
N TYR A 127 -11.50 -4.01 19.65
CA TYR A 127 -12.70 -3.51 18.97
C TYR A 127 -13.01 -4.25 17.67
N LEU A 128 -12.06 -5.02 17.15
CA LEU A 128 -12.19 -5.75 15.90
C LEU A 128 -11.96 -7.25 16.18
N PRO A 129 -12.87 -8.14 15.73
CA PRO A 129 -12.64 -9.57 15.82
C PRO A 129 -11.64 -9.97 14.73
N PHE A 130 -10.41 -10.30 15.13
CA PHE A 130 -9.45 -11.05 14.31
C PHE A 130 -9.25 -12.42 14.94
#